data_AF-A0A3S1B8U2-F1
#
_entry.id   AF-A0A3S1B8U2-F1
#
_cell.length_a   1.000
_cell.length_b   1.000
_cell.length_c   1.000
_cell.angle_alpha   90.00
_cell.angle_beta   90.00
_cell.angle_gamma   90.00
#
_symmetry.space_group_name_H-M   'P 1'
#
loop_
_entity.id
_entity.type
_entity.pdbx_description
1 polymer ?
#
loop_
_entity_poly.entity_id
_entity_poly.type
_entity_poly.pdbx_seq_one_letter_code
_entity_poly.pdbx_strand_id
1 'polypeptide(L)'
;MAQSSVKMDPVKAAGLLEKWISFYDMNNPKAWDKDEYGFVKDTCKAMQFAAQALRGKGGAAKPAQRQEAAAQLKDWVEEYEMDNPANWEKENAQFVKEVVQAIEFAAAFLRGK
;
A
#
# COMPACT_ATOMS: atom_id res chain seq x y z
N MET A 1 8.48 -2.59 23.72
CA MET A 1 8.35 -1.72 22.54
C MET A 1 6.89 -1.70 22.15
N ALA A 2 6.21 -0.56 22.27
CA ALA A 2 4.79 -0.43 22.00
C ALA A 2 4.57 -0.48 20.48
N GLN A 3 4.07 -1.61 20.00
CA GLN A 3 3.70 -1.77 18.62
C GLN A 3 2.33 -1.10 18.46
N SER A 4 2.32 0.13 17.95
CA SER A 4 1.10 0.86 17.63
C SER A 4 0.30 0.06 16.64
N SER A 5 -0.66 -0.73 17.11
CA SER A 5 -1.68 -1.34 16.28
C SER A 5 -2.49 -0.19 15.70
N VAL A 6 -2.17 0.23 14.48
CA VAL A 6 -2.93 1.20 13.71
C VAL A 6 -4.37 0.70 13.70
N LYS A 7 -5.25 1.30 14.51
CA LYS A 7 -6.67 0.94 14.56
C LYS A 7 -7.33 1.53 13.31
N MET A 8 -7.16 0.86 12.18
CA MET A 8 -7.85 1.17 10.93
C MET A 8 -8.85 0.06 10.61
N ASP A 9 -10.01 0.45 10.08
CA ASP A 9 -10.98 -0.49 9.55
C ASP A 9 -10.45 -1.14 8.25
N PRO A 10 -10.48 -2.48 8.10
CA PRO A 10 -10.00 -3.16 6.90
C PRO A 10 -10.64 -2.70 5.59
N VAL A 11 -11.94 -2.36 5.60
CA VAL A 11 -12.64 -1.89 4.40
C VAL A 11 -12.19 -0.48 4.05
N LYS A 12 -12.00 0.39 5.05
CA LYS A 12 -11.39 1.72 4.86
C LYS A 12 -9.98 1.62 4.29
N ALA A 13 -9.13 0.76 4.86
CA ALA A 13 -7.76 0.55 4.38
C ALA A 13 -7.75 0.08 2.91
N ALA A 14 -8.58 -0.91 2.57
CA ALA A 14 -8.71 -1.40 1.19
C ALA A 14 -9.14 -0.28 0.22
N GLY A 15 -10.11 0.56 0.62
CA GLY A 15 -10.55 1.68 -0.20
C GLY A 15 -9.48 2.77 -0.38
N LEU A 16 -8.62 2.99 0.61
CA LEU A 16 -7.50 3.94 0.51
C LEU A 16 -6.43 3.43 -0.47
N LEU A 17 -6.10 2.14 -0.44
CA LEU A 17 -5.16 1.53 -1.39
C LEU A 17 -5.66 1.66 -2.83
N GLU A 18 -6.94 1.39 -3.08
CA GLU A 18 -7.53 1.55 -4.42
C GLU A 18 -7.56 3.00 -4.90
N LYS A 19 -7.87 3.94 -3.98
CA LYS A 19 -7.79 5.37 -4.29
C LYS A 19 -6.37 5.79 -4.62
N TRP A 20 -5.37 5.28 -3.90
CA TRP A 20 -3.98 5.57 -4.18
C TRP A 20 -3.53 5.06 -5.55
N ILE A 21 -3.89 3.82 -5.89
CA ILE A 21 -3.62 3.24 -7.22
C ILE A 21 -4.14 4.14 -8.34
N SER A 22 -5.37 4.66 -8.19
CA SER A 22 -5.96 5.58 -9.16
C SER A 22 -5.34 6.98 -9.12
N PHE A 23 -5.02 7.50 -7.93
CA PHE A 23 -4.43 8.83 -7.76
C PHE A 23 -3.02 8.91 -8.37
N TYR A 24 -2.21 7.86 -8.20
CA TYR A 24 -0.87 7.74 -8.80
C TYR A 24 -0.86 7.12 -10.20
N ASP A 25 -2.03 6.82 -10.75
CA ASP A 25 -2.19 6.20 -12.08
C ASP A 25 -1.29 4.96 -12.27
N MET A 26 -1.14 4.14 -11.22
CA MET A 26 -0.15 3.06 -11.15
C MET A 26 -0.38 1.94 -12.19
N ASN A 27 -1.59 1.85 -12.75
CA ASN A 27 -1.94 0.89 -13.80
C ASN A 27 -1.64 1.41 -15.21
N ASN A 28 -1.17 2.66 -15.36
CA ASN A 28 -0.92 3.28 -16.64
C ASN A 28 0.59 3.29 -16.96
N PRO A 29 1.10 2.39 -17.81
CA PRO A 29 2.52 2.35 -18.17
C PRO A 29 3.07 3.66 -18.77
N LYS A 30 2.20 4.53 -19.27
CA LYS A 30 2.59 5.80 -19.89
C LYS A 30 2.74 6.93 -18.87
N ALA A 31 2.27 6.75 -17.65
CA ALA A 31 2.42 7.70 -16.56
C ALA A 31 3.78 7.56 -15.84
N TRP A 32 4.58 6.56 -16.20
CA TRP A 32 5.80 6.17 -15.51
C TRP A 32 6.98 6.01 -16.48
N ASP A 33 8.18 6.29 -15.97
CA ASP A 33 9.39 5.97 -16.69
C ASP A 33 9.55 4.46 -16.84
N LYS A 34 10.11 4.02 -17.96
CA LYS A 34 10.19 2.60 -18.31
C LYS A 34 10.98 1.79 -17.28
N ASP A 35 12.01 2.40 -16.70
CA ASP A 35 12.89 1.77 -15.74
C ASP A 35 12.24 1.68 -14.34
N GLU A 36 11.30 2.56 -14.03
CA GLU A 36 10.55 2.58 -12.75
C GLU A 36 9.27 1.74 -12.83
N TYR A 37 8.65 1.65 -14.01
CA TYR A 37 7.32 1.06 -14.14
C TYR A 37 7.26 -0.42 -13.72
N GLY A 38 8.37 -1.15 -13.80
CA GLY A 38 8.45 -2.52 -13.25
C GLY A 38 8.10 -2.56 -11.75
N PHE A 39 8.75 -1.70 -10.97
CA PHE A 39 8.52 -1.58 -9.53
C PHE A 39 7.10 -1.08 -9.22
N VAL A 40 6.63 -0.07 -9.95
CA VAL A 40 5.27 0.47 -9.77
C VAL A 40 4.21 -0.59 -10.06
N LYS A 41 4.38 -1.35 -11.12
CA LYS A 41 3.45 -2.42 -11.52
C LYS A 41 3.36 -3.50 -10.45
N ASP A 42 4.48 -3.93 -9.88
CA ASP A 42 4.49 -4.97 -8.85
C ASP A 42 3.92 -4.44 -7.52
N THR A 43 4.19 -3.18 -7.20
CA THR A 43 3.52 -2.49 -6.08
C THR A 43 2.02 -2.39 -6.27
N CYS A 44 1.57 -2.02 -7.47
CA CYS A 44 0.14 -1.94 -7.79
C CYS A 44 -0.55 -3.29 -7.55
N LYS A 45 0.05 -4.39 -8.00
CA LYS A 45 -0.46 -5.75 -7.73
C LYS A 45 -0.48 -6.05 -6.23
N ALA A 46 0.57 -5.69 -5.48
CA ALA A 46 0.62 -5.90 -4.05
C ALA A 46 -0.49 -5.13 -3.31
N MET A 47 -0.73 -3.87 -3.70
CA MET A 47 -1.83 -3.04 -3.17
C MET A 47 -3.21 -3.63 -3.50
N GLN A 48 -3.43 -4.08 -4.74
CA GLN A 48 -4.66 -4.76 -5.15
C GLN A 48 -4.89 -6.04 -4.36
N PHE A 49 -3.85 -6.87 -4.22
CA PHE A 49 -3.89 -8.10 -3.43
C PHE A 49 -4.22 -7.81 -1.96
N ALA A 50 -3.57 -6.81 -1.36
CA ALA A 50 -3.81 -6.42 0.02
C ALA A 50 -5.25 -5.90 0.22
N ALA A 51 -5.75 -5.07 -0.70
CA ALA A 51 -7.13 -4.60 -0.67
C ALA A 51 -8.15 -5.75 -0.75
N GLN A 52 -7.89 -6.78 -1.56
CA GLN A 52 -8.72 -7.98 -1.61
C GLN A 52 -8.64 -8.78 -0.30
N ALA A 53 -7.43 -9.00 0.23
CA ALA A 53 -7.22 -9.73 1.48
C ALA A 53 -7.93 -9.06 2.68
N LEU A 54 -7.84 -7.74 2.77
CA LEU A 54 -8.51 -6.92 3.79
C LEU A 54 -10.05 -7.03 3.73
N ARG A 55 -10.62 -7.31 2.55
CA ARG A 55 -12.05 -7.56 2.36
C ARG A 55 -12.45 -9.03 2.57
N GLY A 56 -11.54 -9.85 3.11
CA GLY A 56 -11.75 -11.29 3.29
C GLY A 56 -11.64 -12.10 1.99
N LYS A 57 -11.30 -11.47 0.87
CA LYS A 57 -11.09 -12.12 -0.44
C LYS A 57 -9.61 -12.43 -0.61
N GLY A 58 -9.11 -13.42 0.13
CA GLY A 58 -7.68 -13.79 0.09
C GLY A 58 -7.30 -15.04 0.90
N GLY A 59 -8.31 -15.82 1.33
CA GLY A 59 -8.12 -16.98 2.19
C GLY A 59 -7.28 -18.11 1.56
N ALA A 60 -7.18 -18.16 0.23
CA ALA A 60 -6.42 -19.17 -0.50
C ALA A 60 -4.94 -18.78 -0.80
N ALA A 61 -4.53 -17.56 -0.47
CA ALA A 61 -3.18 -17.09 -0.77
C ALA A 61 -2.14 -17.74 0.15
N LYS A 62 -1.01 -18.21 -0.43
CA LYS A 62 0.08 -18.84 0.32
C LYS A 62 0.76 -17.82 1.25
N PRO A 63 1.31 -18.25 2.40
CA PRO A 63 2.03 -17.36 3.31
C PRO A 63 3.16 -16.57 2.63
N ALA A 64 3.91 -17.20 1.73
CA ALA A 64 4.98 -16.53 0.96
C ALA A 64 4.45 -15.35 0.13
N GLN A 65 3.33 -15.53 -0.59
CA GLN A 65 2.71 -14.47 -1.39
C GLN A 65 2.24 -13.30 -0.52
N ARG A 66 1.74 -13.60 0.68
CA ARG A 66 1.35 -12.56 1.64
C ARG A 66 2.56 -11.79 2.16
N GLN A 67 3.67 -12.47 2.43
CA GLN A 67 4.91 -11.85 2.89
C GLN A 67 5.55 -10.98 1.80
N GLU A 68 5.60 -11.46 0.55
CA GLU A 68 6.09 -10.71 -0.60
C GLU A 68 5.28 -9.43 -0.82
N ALA A 69 3.95 -9.52 -0.86
CA ALA A 69 3.09 -8.34 -0.99
C ALA A 69 3.28 -7.36 0.19
N ALA A 70 3.45 -7.88 1.41
CA ALA A 70 3.72 -7.04 2.58
C ALA A 70 5.13 -6.43 2.60
N ALA A 71 6.09 -6.96 1.85
CA ALA A 71 7.41 -6.36 1.65
C ALA A 71 7.30 -5.26 0.60
N GLN A 72 6.74 -5.57 -0.57
CA GLN A 72 6.53 -4.62 -1.66
C GLN A 72 5.77 -3.36 -1.23
N LEU A 73 4.77 -3.51 -0.36
CA LEU A 73 4.03 -2.38 0.22
C LEU A 73 4.92 -1.44 1.05
N LYS A 74 5.89 -1.98 1.79
CA LYS A 74 6.83 -1.18 2.59
C LYS A 74 7.89 -0.55 1.72
N ASP A 75 8.43 -1.30 0.77
CA ASP A 75 9.43 -0.80 -0.17
C ASP A 75 8.89 0.43 -0.91
N TRP A 76 7.60 0.45 -1.26
CA TRP A 76 6.95 1.64 -1.83
C TRP A 76 6.96 2.86 -0.92
N VAL A 77 6.69 2.68 0.38
CA VAL A 77 6.71 3.78 1.35
C VAL A 77 8.12 4.34 1.52
N GLU A 78 9.11 3.46 1.55
CA GLU A 78 10.53 3.83 1.69
C GLU A 78 11.06 4.51 0.41
N GLU A 79 10.83 3.91 -0.76
CA GLU A 79 11.34 4.40 -2.06
C GLU A 79 10.77 5.78 -2.42
N TYR A 80 9.48 6.00 -2.16
CA TYR A 80 8.83 7.29 -2.45
C TYR A 80 8.77 8.22 -1.22
N GLU A 81 9.53 7.91 -0.16
CA GLU A 81 9.61 8.68 1.10
C GLU A 81 8.23 9.10 1.63
N MET A 82 7.22 8.23 1.49
CA MET A 82 5.84 8.58 1.83
C MET A 82 5.66 8.79 3.34
N ASP A 83 6.54 8.24 4.17
CA ASP A 83 6.55 8.41 5.61
C ASP A 83 7.17 9.73 6.09
N ASN A 84 7.69 10.56 5.17
CA ASN A 84 8.28 11.87 5.47
C ASN A 84 7.29 13.01 5.17
N PRO A 85 6.65 13.63 6.19
CA PRO A 85 5.68 14.69 5.98
C PRO A 85 6.25 15.98 5.36
N ALA A 86 7.57 16.16 5.39
CA ALA A 86 8.22 17.30 4.75
C ALA A 86 8.14 17.25 3.22
N ASN A 87 7.98 16.04 2.65
CA ASN A 87 7.88 15.81 1.22
C ASN A 87 6.42 15.85 0.71
N TRP A 88 5.45 16.06 1.60
CA TRP A 88 4.04 16.02 1.21
C TRP A 88 3.56 17.37 0.67
N GLU A 89 2.89 17.32 -0.47
CA GLU A 89 2.13 18.46 -0.98
C GLU A 89 1.02 18.84 0.01
N LYS A 90 0.93 20.13 0.37
CA LYS A 90 0.02 20.62 1.42
C LYS A 90 -1.45 20.27 1.15
N GLU A 91 -1.85 20.28 -0.12
CA GLU A 91 -3.21 20.00 -0.57
C GLU A 91 -3.58 18.52 -0.38
N ASN A 92 -2.59 17.63 -0.41
CA ASN A 92 -2.78 16.18 -0.34
C ASN A 92 -2.25 15.55 0.95
N ALA A 93 -1.60 16.32 1.83
CA ALA A 93 -0.93 15.84 3.04
C ALA A 93 -1.80 14.93 3.91
N GLN A 94 -3.08 15.29 4.11
CA GLN A 94 -4.00 14.45 4.89
C GLN A 94 -4.30 13.13 4.18
N PHE A 95 -4.46 13.13 2.86
CA PHE A 95 -4.70 11.93 2.08
C PHE A 95 -3.47 11.01 2.07
N VAL A 96 -2.26 11.57 1.86
CA VAL A 96 -1.00 10.81 1.91
C VAL A 96 -0.83 10.15 3.28
N LYS A 97 -1.08 10.88 4.37
CA LYS A 97 -1.05 10.33 5.74
C LYS A 97 -1.98 9.13 5.91
N GLU A 98 -3.23 9.24 5.45
CA GLU A 98 -4.19 8.14 5.54
C GLU A 98 -3.77 6.93 4.69
N VAL A 99 -3.17 7.17 3.52
CA VAL A 99 -2.65 6.10 2.67
C VAL A 99 -1.45 5.40 3.31
N VAL A 100 -0.48 6.12 3.88
CA VAL A 100 0.64 5.51 4.60
C VAL A 100 0.14 4.61 5.72
N GLN A 101 -0.81 5.11 6.52
CA GLN A 101 -1.44 4.31 7.58
C GLN A 101 -2.15 3.06 7.03
N ALA A 102 -2.82 3.16 5.88
CA ALA A 102 -3.47 2.04 5.23
C ALA A 102 -2.46 1.01 4.71
N ILE A 103 -1.33 1.46 4.14
CA ILE A 103 -0.24 0.61 3.66
C ILE A 103 0.41 -0.13 4.83
N GLU A 104 0.73 0.56 5.92
CA GLU A 104 1.29 -0.05 7.14
C GLU A 104 0.35 -1.08 7.74
N PHE A 105 -0.94 -0.73 7.85
CA PHE A 105 -1.97 -1.63 8.35
C PHE A 105 -2.10 -2.87 7.47
N ALA A 106 -2.16 -2.69 6.15
CA ALA A 106 -2.27 -3.77 5.18
C ALA A 106 -1.05 -4.70 5.22
N ALA A 107 0.16 -4.14 5.28
CA ALA A 107 1.40 -4.91 5.41
C ALA A 107 1.44 -5.72 6.71
N ALA A 108 0.98 -5.13 7.82
CA ALA A 108 0.87 -5.85 9.10
C ALA A 108 -0.17 -6.99 9.04
N PHE A 109 -1.35 -6.72 8.46
CA PHE A 109 -2.43 -7.68 8.29
C PHE A 109 -1.98 -8.89 7.46
N LEU A 110 -1.28 -8.66 6.35
CA LEU A 110 -0.76 -9.72 5.49
C LEU A 110 0.28 -10.60 6.18
N ARG A 111 1.09 -10.03 7.11
CA ARG A 111 2.08 -10.77 7.90
C ARG A 111 1.46 -11.63 9.02
N GLY A 112 0.14 -11.56 9.23
CA GLY A 112 -0.57 -12.39 10.22
C GLY A 112 -0.48 -11.84 11.64
N LYS A 113 -0.51 -10.52 11.80
CA LYS A 113 -0.74 -9.86 13.10
C LYS A 113 -2.21 -9.54 13.32
#